data_AF-V6JNY7-F1
#
_entry.id   AF-V6JNY7-F1
#
_cell.length_a   1.000
_cell.length_b   1.000
_cell.length_c   1.000
_cell.angle_alpha   90.00
_cell.angle_beta   90.00
_cell.angle_gamma   90.00
#
_symmetry.space_group_name_H-M   'P 1'
#
loop_
_entity.id
_entity.type
_entity.pdbx_description
1 polymer ?
#
loop_
_entity_poly.entity_id
_entity_poly.type
_entity_poly.pdbx_seq_one_letter_code
_entity_poly.pdbx_strand_id
1 'polypeptide(L)'
;MSEQSRRPRRPAKPYRRPQKDPVRILAFEALRAVDERDAYANLVLPPLLRKAREKEGPEKFDARDAALATELVYGTLRRQGTYDAVIAACVDRPLREVDPPVLDVLSLGVHQLLGTRIPTHAAVSASVELARVVLGDGRAKFVNAVLRKVAQDDLDGWLEKVAPPYDEDPEDHLAVVHSHPRWVVSALWDSLGGGRAGIEDLLEADNERPEVTLVARPGRATTEELLREEAAVPGRWSPYAVRLAEGGEPGAVQAVREGRAGVQDEGSQLVALALAGAPLEGSDRTWLDGCAGPGGKAALLAALAAERGATLLASEKQPHRAGLVAKALAGNPGPYQVIAADGTRPPWRPGTFDRVLMDVPCTGLGA
;
A
#
# COMPACT_ATOMS: atom_id res chain seq x y z
N MET A 1 -73.96 -6.72 -7.40
CA MET A 1 -72.91 -5.70 -7.16
C MET A 1 -72.19 -6.13 -5.89
N SER A 2 -71.02 -6.76 -5.93
CA SER A 2 -69.73 -6.13 -6.26
C SER A 2 -68.75 -7.21 -6.72
N GLU A 3 -68.39 -7.21 -8.01
CA GLU A 3 -67.23 -7.95 -8.52
C GLU A 3 -65.94 -7.29 -8.00
N GLN A 4 -65.22 -7.97 -7.12
CA GLN A 4 -63.88 -7.57 -6.76
C GLN A 4 -62.93 -7.84 -7.93
N SER A 5 -62.56 -6.77 -8.62
CA SER A 5 -61.49 -6.73 -9.62
C SER A 5 -60.17 -7.25 -9.02
N ARG A 6 -59.79 -8.49 -9.39
CA ARG A 6 -58.45 -9.02 -9.12
C ARG A 6 -57.45 -8.28 -10.01
N ARG A 7 -56.68 -7.36 -9.43
CA ARG A 7 -55.54 -6.73 -10.12
C ARG A 7 -54.59 -7.81 -10.65
N PRO A 8 -54.16 -7.76 -11.92
CA PRO A 8 -53.22 -8.72 -12.46
C PRO A 8 -51.86 -8.57 -11.77
N ARG A 9 -51.34 -9.68 -11.21
CA ARG A 9 -49.97 -9.76 -10.71
C ARG A 9 -49.02 -9.45 -11.87
N ARG A 10 -48.21 -8.38 -11.73
CA ARG A 10 -47.15 -8.08 -12.70
C ARG A 10 -46.26 -9.33 -12.87
N PRO A 11 -45.90 -9.72 -14.10
CA PRO A 11 -45.01 -10.85 -14.31
C PRO A 11 -43.69 -10.59 -13.59
N ALA A 12 -43.20 -11.59 -12.84
CA ALA A 12 -41.88 -11.52 -12.23
C ALA A 12 -40.86 -11.29 -13.33
N LYS A 13 -40.01 -10.26 -13.19
CA LYS A 13 -38.93 -10.02 -14.15
C LYS A 13 -38.06 -11.28 -14.22
N PRO A 14 -37.67 -11.74 -15.43
CA PRO A 14 -36.79 -12.89 -15.56
C PRO A 14 -35.49 -12.66 -14.79
N TYR A 15 -35.03 -13.68 -14.06
CA TYR A 15 -33.77 -13.63 -13.31
C TYR A 15 -32.61 -13.41 -14.28
N ARG A 16 -32.02 -12.20 -14.24
CA ARG A 16 -30.83 -11.86 -15.00
C ARG A 16 -29.61 -12.32 -14.20
N ARG A 17 -28.75 -13.14 -14.81
CA ARG A 17 -27.48 -13.52 -14.19
C ARG A 17 -26.65 -12.25 -13.90
N PRO A 18 -26.05 -12.13 -12.71
CA PRO A 18 -25.20 -11.00 -12.37
C PRO A 18 -24.03 -10.85 -13.35
N GLN A 19 -23.70 -9.62 -13.69
CA GLN A 19 -22.58 -9.32 -14.58
C GLN A 19 -21.27 -9.35 -13.76
N LYS A 20 -20.29 -10.11 -14.26
CA LYS A 20 -18.97 -10.19 -13.62
C LYS A 20 -18.10 -9.04 -14.12
N ASP A 21 -17.54 -8.30 -13.18
CA ASP A 21 -16.53 -7.29 -13.41
C ASP A 21 -15.19 -7.79 -12.81
N PRO A 22 -14.21 -8.17 -13.63
CA PRO A 22 -12.96 -8.75 -13.14
C PRO A 22 -12.17 -7.80 -12.25
N VAL A 23 -12.25 -6.49 -12.48
CA VAL A 23 -11.51 -5.47 -11.71
C VAL A 23 -12.03 -5.40 -10.29
N ARG A 24 -13.36 -5.29 -10.14
CA ARG A 24 -14.01 -5.20 -8.82
C ARG A 24 -13.99 -6.50 -8.06
N ILE A 25 -14.07 -7.64 -8.77
CA ILE A 25 -13.88 -8.96 -8.15
C ILE A 25 -12.46 -9.10 -7.61
N LEU A 26 -11.45 -8.71 -8.38
CA LEU A 26 -10.06 -8.75 -7.92
C LEU A 26 -9.85 -7.83 -6.71
N ALA A 27 -10.39 -6.62 -6.74
CA ALA A 27 -10.33 -5.70 -5.60
C ALA A 27 -10.97 -6.30 -4.35
N PHE A 28 -12.16 -6.89 -4.47
CA PHE A 28 -12.82 -7.60 -3.38
C PHE A 28 -11.98 -8.78 -2.86
N GLU A 29 -11.41 -9.62 -3.73
CA GLU A 29 -10.55 -10.74 -3.33
C GLU A 29 -9.31 -10.26 -2.57
N ALA A 30 -8.72 -9.13 -2.98
CA ALA A 30 -7.60 -8.52 -2.28
C ALA A 30 -8.01 -8.00 -0.89
N LEU A 31 -9.12 -7.25 -0.79
CA LEU A 31 -9.64 -6.75 0.49
C LEU A 31 -9.98 -7.90 1.46
N ARG A 32 -10.64 -8.95 0.97
CA ARG A 32 -10.91 -10.18 1.76
C ARG A 32 -9.64 -10.82 2.28
N ALA A 33 -8.59 -10.87 1.47
CA ALA A 33 -7.34 -11.48 1.89
C ALA A 33 -6.62 -10.66 2.97
N VAL A 34 -6.74 -9.32 2.92
CA VAL A 34 -6.23 -8.43 3.99
C VAL A 34 -7.05 -8.65 5.27
N ASP A 35 -8.39 -8.58 5.19
CA ASP A 35 -9.29 -8.73 6.34
C ASP A 35 -9.19 -10.11 7.02
N GLU A 36 -9.22 -11.21 6.25
CA GLU A 36 -9.25 -12.57 6.83
C GLU A 36 -7.89 -13.08 7.31
N ARG A 37 -6.80 -12.64 6.68
CA ARG A 37 -5.48 -13.28 6.83
C ARG A 37 -4.40 -12.36 7.39
N ASP A 38 -4.77 -11.13 7.75
CA ASP A 38 -3.83 -10.09 8.17
C ASP A 38 -2.67 -9.95 7.16
N ALA A 39 -3.02 -10.11 5.88
CA ALA A 39 -2.05 -10.15 4.80
C ALA A 39 -1.75 -8.72 4.32
N TYR A 40 -0.50 -8.41 4.07
CA TYR A 40 -0.13 -7.10 3.55
C TYR A 40 -0.59 -6.94 2.10
N ALA A 41 -1.34 -5.86 1.81
CA ALA A 41 -1.90 -5.60 0.49
C ALA A 41 -0.83 -5.58 -0.63
N ASN A 42 0.36 -5.04 -0.34
CA ASN A 42 1.51 -5.02 -1.25
C ASN A 42 2.07 -6.40 -1.62
N LEU A 43 1.79 -7.43 -0.81
CA LEU A 43 2.17 -8.82 -1.10
C LEU A 43 1.04 -9.59 -1.80
N VAL A 44 -0.21 -9.23 -1.52
CA VAL A 44 -1.41 -9.91 -2.06
C VAL A 44 -1.76 -9.42 -3.47
N LEU A 45 -1.70 -8.11 -3.72
CA LEU A 45 -2.20 -7.53 -4.96
C LEU A 45 -1.37 -7.92 -6.19
N PRO A 46 -0.03 -7.88 -6.20
CA PRO A 46 0.76 -8.23 -7.38
C PRO A 46 0.51 -9.64 -7.95
N PRO A 47 0.45 -10.73 -7.15
CA PRO A 47 0.13 -12.05 -7.69
C PRO A 47 -1.31 -12.15 -8.20
N LEU A 48 -2.28 -11.43 -7.61
CA LEU A 48 -3.65 -11.39 -8.11
C LEU A 48 -3.74 -10.68 -9.47
N LEU A 49 -3.07 -9.53 -9.63
CA LEU A 49 -2.98 -8.81 -10.90
C LEU A 49 -2.36 -9.66 -12.01
N ARG A 50 -1.24 -10.34 -11.71
CA ARG A 50 -0.58 -11.25 -12.66
C ARG A 50 -1.52 -12.38 -13.07
N LYS A 51 -2.17 -13.04 -12.11
CA LYS A 51 -3.12 -14.14 -12.38
C LYS A 51 -4.31 -13.67 -13.22
N ALA A 52 -4.83 -12.46 -12.98
CA ALA A 52 -5.91 -11.89 -13.77
C ALA A 52 -5.50 -11.63 -15.22
N ARG A 53 -4.32 -11.04 -15.42
CA ARG A 53 -3.73 -10.82 -16.77
C ARG A 53 -3.53 -12.14 -17.52
N GLU A 54 -2.97 -13.15 -16.85
CA GLU A 54 -2.76 -14.49 -17.43
C GLU A 54 -4.08 -15.18 -17.82
N LYS A 55 -5.13 -15.00 -17.01
CA LYS A 55 -6.42 -15.67 -17.19
C LYS A 55 -7.29 -15.01 -18.27
N GLU A 56 -7.43 -13.69 -18.23
CA GLU A 56 -8.34 -12.96 -19.11
C GLU A 56 -7.65 -12.56 -20.44
N GLY A 57 -6.33 -12.44 -20.43
CA GLY A 57 -5.52 -11.95 -21.54
C GLY A 57 -5.45 -10.41 -21.60
N PRO A 58 -4.42 -9.85 -22.26
CA PRO A 58 -4.17 -8.40 -22.27
C PRO A 58 -5.26 -7.59 -22.98
N GLU A 59 -6.07 -8.21 -23.85
CA GLU A 59 -7.20 -7.55 -24.52
C GLU A 59 -8.41 -7.32 -23.60
N LYS A 60 -8.51 -8.08 -22.51
CA LYS A 60 -9.68 -8.06 -21.60
C LYS A 60 -9.36 -7.58 -20.19
N PHE A 61 -8.09 -7.57 -19.82
CA PHE A 61 -7.59 -7.00 -18.58
C PHE A 61 -6.29 -6.28 -18.89
N ASP A 62 -6.40 -4.98 -19.16
CA ASP A 62 -5.28 -4.16 -19.61
C ASP A 62 -4.58 -3.41 -18.46
N ALA A 63 -3.69 -2.48 -18.79
CA ALA A 63 -2.99 -1.65 -17.80
C ALA A 63 -3.94 -0.69 -17.05
N ARG A 64 -5.01 -0.23 -17.69
CA ARG A 64 -6.01 0.67 -17.07
C ARG A 64 -6.86 -0.10 -16.06
N ASP A 65 -7.21 -1.34 -16.38
CA ASP A 65 -7.90 -2.24 -15.45
C ASP A 65 -7.03 -2.57 -14.23
N ALA A 66 -5.73 -2.83 -14.44
CA ALA A 66 -4.78 -3.03 -13.36
C ALA A 66 -4.63 -1.79 -12.48
N ALA A 67 -4.56 -0.60 -13.09
CA ALA A 67 -4.50 0.67 -12.37
C ALA A 67 -5.78 0.94 -11.57
N LEU A 68 -6.95 0.68 -12.15
CA LEU A 68 -8.23 0.81 -11.46
C LEU A 68 -8.35 -0.18 -10.31
N ALA A 69 -7.96 -1.45 -10.49
CA ALA A 69 -7.94 -2.43 -9.40
C ALA A 69 -7.02 -1.99 -8.25
N THR A 70 -5.84 -1.47 -8.59
CA THR A 70 -4.86 -0.97 -7.62
C THR A 70 -5.42 0.22 -6.84
N GLU A 71 -6.04 1.17 -7.54
CA GLU A 71 -6.73 2.29 -6.93
C GLU A 71 -7.84 1.84 -5.98
N LEU A 72 -8.69 0.93 -6.44
CA LEU A 72 -9.82 0.45 -5.65
C LEU A 72 -9.37 -0.25 -4.37
N VAL A 73 -8.29 -1.04 -4.41
CA VAL A 73 -7.76 -1.72 -3.22
C VAL A 73 -7.12 -0.73 -2.26
N TYR A 74 -6.09 0.00 -2.71
CA TYR A 74 -5.35 0.89 -1.82
C TYR A 74 -6.17 2.09 -1.37
N GLY A 75 -7.01 2.65 -2.24
CA GLY A 75 -7.89 3.76 -1.88
C GLY A 75 -8.97 3.36 -0.87
N THR A 76 -9.47 2.11 -0.93
CA THR A 76 -10.39 1.60 0.09
C THR A 76 -9.69 1.40 1.43
N LEU A 77 -8.51 0.77 1.45
CA LEU A 77 -7.76 0.53 2.68
C LEU A 77 -7.29 1.83 3.33
N ARG A 78 -6.77 2.77 2.53
CA ARG A 78 -6.27 4.06 3.01
C ARG A 78 -7.34 4.86 3.75
N ARG A 79 -8.58 4.83 3.25
CA ARG A 79 -9.71 5.57 3.83
C ARG A 79 -10.65 4.71 4.67
N GLN A 80 -10.21 3.53 5.10
CA GLN A 80 -11.06 2.56 5.80
C GLN A 80 -11.70 3.16 7.07
N GLY A 81 -10.94 3.86 7.90
CA GLY A 81 -11.45 4.47 9.13
C GLY A 81 -12.56 5.50 8.85
N THR A 82 -12.36 6.35 7.85
CA THR A 82 -13.40 7.29 7.39
C THR A 82 -14.63 6.54 6.87
N TYR A 83 -14.43 5.52 6.03
CA TYR A 83 -15.54 4.79 5.42
C TYR A 83 -16.34 3.97 6.45
N ASP A 84 -15.68 3.42 7.46
CA ASP A 84 -16.33 2.75 8.57
C ASP A 84 -17.25 3.73 9.32
N ALA A 85 -16.79 4.96 9.62
CA ALA A 85 -17.63 5.98 10.25
C ALA A 85 -18.87 6.33 9.38
N VAL A 86 -18.68 6.48 8.07
CA VAL A 86 -19.78 6.75 7.11
C VAL A 86 -20.77 5.59 7.03
N ILE A 87 -20.27 4.35 6.91
CA ILE A 87 -21.12 3.15 6.86
C ILE A 87 -21.89 3.00 8.16
N ALA A 88 -21.25 3.24 9.31
CA ALA A 88 -21.88 3.18 10.64
C ALA A 88 -23.06 4.15 10.76
N ALA A 89 -22.93 5.38 10.24
CA ALA A 89 -24.03 6.35 10.18
C ALA A 89 -25.16 5.92 9.21
N CYS A 90 -24.88 4.99 8.30
CA CYS A 90 -25.82 4.49 7.30
C CYS A 90 -26.58 3.23 7.71
N VAL A 91 -26.14 2.52 8.75
CA VAL A 91 -26.75 1.27 9.24
C VAL A 91 -27.34 1.43 10.64
N ASP A 92 -28.23 0.52 11.02
CA ASP A 92 -28.98 0.52 12.29
C ASP A 92 -28.38 -0.41 13.36
N ARG A 93 -27.19 -0.95 13.10
CA ARG A 93 -26.48 -1.90 13.97
C ARG A 93 -24.98 -1.64 13.94
N PRO A 94 -24.24 -2.03 15.00
CA PRO A 94 -22.79 -1.93 15.02
C PRO A 94 -22.14 -2.66 13.83
N LEU A 95 -21.08 -2.10 13.24
CA LEU A 95 -20.39 -2.72 12.09
C LEU A 95 -19.87 -4.13 12.40
N ARG A 96 -19.43 -4.39 13.64
CA ARG A 96 -19.02 -5.73 14.10
C ARG A 96 -20.11 -6.81 13.99
N GLU A 97 -21.36 -6.43 13.76
CA GLU A 97 -22.50 -7.35 13.57
C GLU A 97 -22.89 -7.48 12.08
N VAL A 98 -22.19 -6.79 11.19
CA VAL A 98 -22.32 -6.94 9.74
C VAL A 98 -21.32 -8.01 9.28
N ASP A 99 -21.79 -8.91 8.41
CA ASP A 99 -21.00 -9.98 7.81
C ASP A 99 -19.75 -9.38 7.11
N PRO A 100 -18.51 -9.78 7.44
CA PRO A 100 -17.29 -9.12 6.93
C PRO A 100 -17.23 -8.99 5.40
N PRO A 101 -17.57 -10.03 4.59
CA PRO A 101 -17.66 -9.89 3.14
C PRO A 101 -18.66 -8.84 2.63
N VAL A 102 -19.71 -8.52 3.42
CA VAL A 102 -20.63 -7.42 3.11
C VAL A 102 -19.94 -6.08 3.38
N LEU A 103 -19.18 -5.95 4.47
CA LEU A 103 -18.40 -4.75 4.77
C LEU A 103 -17.38 -4.47 3.68
N ASP A 104 -16.62 -5.44 3.18
CA ASP A 104 -15.65 -5.18 2.10
C ASP A 104 -16.31 -4.64 0.83
N VAL A 105 -17.48 -5.18 0.47
CA VAL A 105 -18.24 -4.69 -0.69
C VAL A 105 -18.79 -3.29 -0.42
N LEU A 106 -19.21 -3.00 0.82
CA LEU A 106 -19.63 -1.66 1.22
C LEU A 106 -18.46 -0.68 1.18
N SER A 107 -17.34 -0.96 1.84
CA SER A 107 -16.14 -0.11 1.86
C SER A 107 -15.63 0.16 0.45
N LEU A 108 -15.55 -0.87 -0.40
CA LEU A 108 -15.20 -0.71 -1.81
C LEU A 108 -16.23 0.15 -2.57
N GLY A 109 -17.52 0.01 -2.27
CA GLY A 109 -18.59 0.83 -2.83
C GLY A 109 -18.54 2.29 -2.39
N VAL A 110 -18.27 2.54 -1.10
CA VAL A 110 -18.09 3.87 -0.52
C VAL A 110 -16.87 4.54 -1.12
N HIS A 111 -15.74 3.82 -1.26
CA HIS A 111 -14.57 4.34 -1.92
C HIS A 111 -14.85 4.79 -3.36
N GLN A 112 -15.57 3.97 -4.14
CA GLN A 112 -15.97 4.38 -5.49
C GLN A 112 -16.85 5.63 -5.49
N LEU A 113 -17.74 5.80 -4.51
CA LEU A 113 -18.64 6.95 -4.42
C LEU A 113 -17.93 8.24 -3.97
N LEU A 114 -17.07 8.15 -2.96
CA LEU A 114 -16.52 9.31 -2.25
C LEU A 114 -15.05 9.58 -2.58
N GLY A 115 -14.30 8.55 -2.99
CA GLY A 115 -12.86 8.61 -3.24
C GLY A 115 -12.45 8.58 -4.71
N THR A 116 -13.40 8.40 -5.64
CA THR A 116 -13.10 8.32 -7.08
C THR A 116 -13.97 9.24 -7.92
N ARG A 117 -13.63 9.39 -9.20
CA ARG A 117 -14.43 10.14 -10.18
C ARG A 117 -15.47 9.28 -10.91
N ILE A 118 -15.76 8.08 -10.42
CA ILE A 118 -16.73 7.18 -11.04
C ILE A 118 -18.14 7.75 -10.82
N PRO A 119 -18.98 7.88 -11.87
CA PRO A 119 -20.33 8.39 -11.71
C PRO A 119 -21.13 7.59 -10.67
N THR A 120 -21.84 8.29 -9.78
CA THR A 120 -22.60 7.71 -8.66
C THR A 120 -23.44 6.49 -9.06
N HIS A 121 -24.21 6.60 -10.15
CA HIS A 121 -25.06 5.50 -10.61
C HIS A 121 -24.25 4.26 -11.03
N ALA A 122 -23.07 4.45 -11.63
CA ALA A 122 -22.17 3.38 -12.06
C ALA A 122 -21.51 2.72 -10.85
N ALA A 123 -21.04 3.51 -9.88
CA ALA A 123 -20.45 3.01 -8.64
C ALA A 123 -21.46 2.15 -7.84
N VAL A 124 -22.69 2.63 -7.65
CA VAL A 124 -23.76 1.86 -6.98
C VAL A 124 -24.09 0.60 -7.77
N SER A 125 -24.35 0.72 -9.07
CA SER A 125 -24.72 -0.42 -9.91
C SER A 125 -23.66 -1.51 -9.91
N ALA A 126 -22.39 -1.15 -10.09
CA ALA A 126 -21.28 -2.10 -10.14
C ALA A 126 -21.05 -2.79 -8.79
N SER A 127 -21.15 -2.05 -7.68
CA SER A 127 -21.02 -2.62 -6.33
C SER A 127 -22.17 -3.57 -5.98
N VAL A 128 -23.39 -3.28 -6.46
CA VAL A 128 -24.54 -4.17 -6.29
C VAL A 128 -24.40 -5.43 -7.15
N GLU A 129 -23.91 -5.32 -8.39
CA GLU A 129 -23.61 -6.49 -9.23
C GLU A 129 -22.51 -7.34 -8.60
N LEU A 130 -21.43 -6.73 -8.08
CA LEU A 130 -20.40 -7.42 -7.30
C LEU A 130 -21.02 -8.18 -6.12
N ALA A 131 -21.85 -7.51 -5.30
CA ALA A 131 -22.53 -8.14 -4.18
C ALA A 131 -23.37 -9.34 -4.61
N ARG A 132 -24.06 -9.27 -5.75
CA ARG A 132 -24.82 -10.40 -6.28
C ARG A 132 -23.92 -11.57 -6.67
N VAL A 133 -22.76 -11.29 -7.26
CA VAL A 133 -21.77 -12.30 -7.67
C VAL A 133 -21.17 -13.01 -6.45
N VAL A 134 -20.76 -12.26 -5.42
CA VAL A 134 -19.95 -12.82 -4.31
C VAL A 134 -20.76 -13.15 -3.06
N LEU A 135 -21.92 -12.51 -2.86
CA LEU A 135 -22.77 -12.64 -1.65
C LEU A 135 -24.20 -13.12 -1.96
N GLY A 136 -24.64 -13.10 -3.21
CA GLY A 136 -26.00 -13.44 -3.61
C GLY A 136 -27.02 -12.30 -3.43
N ASP A 137 -28.22 -12.48 -4.00
CA ASP A 137 -29.22 -11.40 -4.16
C ASP A 137 -29.75 -10.79 -2.87
N GLY A 138 -29.84 -11.57 -1.79
CA GLY A 138 -30.36 -11.09 -0.51
C GLY A 138 -29.50 -9.96 0.05
N ARG A 139 -28.19 -10.22 0.17
CA ARG A 139 -27.20 -9.25 0.68
C ARG A 139 -26.99 -8.09 -0.28
N ALA A 140 -27.11 -8.31 -1.59
CA ALA A 140 -27.01 -7.23 -2.58
C ALA A 140 -28.08 -6.13 -2.40
N LYS A 141 -29.29 -6.47 -1.89
CA LYS A 141 -30.31 -5.46 -1.58
C LYS A 141 -29.90 -4.56 -0.42
N PHE A 142 -29.26 -5.13 0.60
CA PHE A 142 -28.72 -4.38 1.74
C PHE A 142 -27.60 -3.44 1.28
N VAL A 143 -26.63 -3.95 0.51
CA VAL A 143 -25.57 -3.14 -0.11
C VAL A 143 -26.15 -1.97 -0.91
N ASN A 144 -27.14 -2.23 -1.78
CA ASN A 144 -27.79 -1.18 -2.55
C ASN A 144 -28.47 -0.11 -1.67
N ALA A 145 -29.12 -0.52 -0.57
CA ALA A 145 -29.80 0.42 0.33
C ALA A 145 -28.79 1.33 1.04
N VAL A 146 -27.71 0.76 1.57
CA VAL A 146 -26.65 1.52 2.25
C VAL A 146 -25.95 2.46 1.28
N LEU A 147 -25.48 1.98 0.12
CA LEU A 147 -24.76 2.81 -0.84
C LEU A 147 -25.61 3.95 -1.43
N ARG A 148 -26.94 3.76 -1.52
CA ARG A 148 -27.85 4.85 -1.90
C ARG A 148 -27.97 5.93 -0.83
N LYS A 149 -27.84 5.58 0.45
CA LYS A 149 -27.79 6.54 1.55
C LYS A 149 -26.45 7.27 1.56
N VAL A 150 -25.35 6.54 1.39
CA VAL A 150 -24.00 7.13 1.24
C VAL A 150 -23.95 8.14 0.09
N ALA A 151 -24.55 7.82 -1.06
CA ALA A 151 -24.58 8.67 -2.24
C ALA A 151 -25.37 9.99 -2.11
N GLN A 152 -25.94 10.31 -0.93
CA GLN A 152 -26.69 11.54 -0.70
C GLN A 152 -25.80 12.76 -0.42
N ASP A 153 -24.55 12.53 -0.02
CA ASP A 153 -23.55 13.56 0.24
C ASP A 153 -22.21 13.19 -0.39
N ASP A 154 -21.34 14.18 -0.54
CA ASP A 154 -19.93 13.98 -0.87
C ASP A 154 -19.10 13.72 0.39
N LEU A 155 -17.78 13.56 0.23
CA LEU A 155 -16.89 13.24 1.33
C LEU A 155 -16.92 14.32 2.43
N ASP A 156 -16.85 15.59 2.04
CA ASP A 156 -16.82 16.71 2.98
C ASP A 156 -18.12 16.79 3.79
N GLY A 157 -19.27 16.66 3.12
CA GLY A 157 -20.58 16.62 3.79
C GLY A 157 -20.75 15.41 4.71
N TRP A 158 -20.09 14.29 4.43
CA TRP A 158 -20.04 13.16 5.35
C TRP A 158 -19.14 13.43 6.56
N LEU A 159 -17.94 13.98 6.35
CA LEU A 159 -17.00 14.30 7.42
C LEU A 159 -17.62 15.26 8.44
N GLU A 160 -18.36 16.28 8.00
CA GLU A 160 -19.12 17.18 8.88
C GLU A 160 -20.14 16.46 9.76
N LYS A 161 -20.67 15.31 9.32
CA LYS A 161 -21.71 14.55 10.03
C LYS A 161 -21.15 13.49 10.96
N VAL A 162 -19.99 12.91 10.63
CA VAL A 162 -19.46 11.73 11.33
C VAL A 162 -18.21 12.00 12.15
N ALA A 163 -17.44 13.04 11.84
CA ALA A 163 -16.32 13.44 12.68
C ALA A 163 -16.86 14.21 13.91
N PRO A 164 -16.39 13.90 15.14
CA PRO A 164 -16.73 14.72 16.30
C PRO A 164 -16.17 16.15 16.13
N PRO A 165 -16.76 17.15 16.81
CA PRO A 165 -16.21 18.50 16.79
C PRO A 165 -14.75 18.52 17.25
N TYR A 166 -13.88 19.21 16.50
CA TYR A 166 -12.44 19.23 16.78
C TYR A 166 -12.11 19.80 18.16
N ASP A 167 -12.90 20.74 18.66
CA ASP A 167 -12.73 21.35 19.98
C ASP A 167 -13.15 20.44 21.14
N GLU A 168 -14.02 19.47 20.89
CA GLU A 168 -14.46 18.47 21.87
C GLU A 168 -13.52 17.27 21.92
N ASP A 169 -13.16 16.70 20.77
CA ASP A 169 -12.25 15.55 20.68
C ASP A 169 -11.33 15.64 19.44
N PRO A 170 -10.21 16.38 19.53
CA PRO A 170 -9.30 16.59 18.41
C PRO A 170 -8.72 15.30 17.82
N GLU A 171 -8.37 14.32 18.66
CA GLU A 171 -7.75 13.09 18.19
C GLU A 171 -8.72 12.22 17.39
N ASP A 172 -9.97 12.09 17.86
CA ASP A 172 -10.98 11.32 17.14
C ASP A 172 -11.45 12.03 15.87
N HIS A 173 -11.54 13.37 15.92
CA HIS A 173 -11.78 14.17 14.73
C HIS A 173 -10.73 13.88 13.65
N LEU A 174 -9.44 13.98 14.00
CA LEU A 174 -8.33 13.71 13.09
C LEU A 174 -8.33 12.25 12.63
N ALA A 175 -8.65 11.30 13.52
CA ALA A 175 -8.76 9.88 13.19
C ALA A 175 -9.80 9.61 12.10
N VAL A 176 -10.96 10.25 12.19
CA VAL A 176 -12.04 10.10 11.18
C VAL A 176 -11.70 10.84 9.89
N VAL A 177 -11.23 12.09 9.97
CA VAL A 177 -10.96 12.95 8.82
C VAL A 177 -9.80 12.44 7.98
N HIS A 178 -8.70 12.05 8.63
CA HIS A 178 -7.52 11.51 7.97
C HIS A 178 -7.50 9.98 7.91
N SER A 179 -8.53 9.28 8.40
CA SER A 179 -8.61 7.81 8.33
C SER A 179 -7.46 7.08 9.04
N HIS A 180 -7.01 7.60 10.18
CA HIS A 180 -6.02 6.97 11.03
C HIS A 180 -6.68 6.37 12.27
N PRO A 181 -6.24 5.20 12.77
CA PRO A 181 -6.65 4.77 14.09
C PRO A 181 -6.27 5.82 15.14
N ARG A 182 -7.14 6.09 16.10
CA ARG A 182 -6.92 7.12 17.13
C ARG A 182 -5.53 7.03 17.80
N TRP A 183 -5.08 5.81 18.11
CA TRP A 183 -3.77 5.61 18.74
C TRP A 183 -2.60 6.01 17.82
N VAL A 184 -2.74 5.91 16.51
CA VAL A 184 -1.74 6.36 15.53
C VAL A 184 -1.69 7.88 15.51
N VAL A 185 -2.85 8.55 15.49
CA VAL A 185 -2.94 10.01 15.61
C VAL A 185 -2.23 10.48 16.86
N SER A 186 -2.54 9.89 18.02
CA SER A 186 -1.89 10.21 19.29
C SER A 186 -0.37 9.99 19.24
N ALA A 187 0.11 8.86 18.71
CA ALA A 187 1.55 8.59 18.60
C ALA A 187 2.29 9.58 17.67
N LEU A 188 1.70 9.94 16.54
CA LEU A 188 2.27 10.91 15.60
C LEU A 188 2.25 12.32 16.18
N TRP A 189 1.17 12.70 16.85
CA TRP A 189 1.06 13.98 17.56
C TRP A 189 2.13 14.12 18.64
N ASP A 190 2.31 13.09 19.47
CA ASP A 190 3.37 13.07 20.48
C ASP A 190 4.77 13.20 19.86
N SER A 191 4.99 12.61 18.68
CA SER A 191 6.26 12.70 17.95
C SER A 191 6.60 14.12 17.47
N LEU A 192 5.58 14.97 17.27
CA LEU A 192 5.73 16.39 16.97
C LEU A 192 5.88 17.26 18.23
N GLY A 193 5.94 16.65 19.41
CA GLY A 193 6.11 17.35 20.69
C GLY A 193 4.79 17.70 21.39
N GLY A 194 3.67 17.09 21.00
CA GLY A 194 2.38 17.23 21.70
C GLY A 194 1.61 18.53 21.42
N GLY A 195 2.19 19.46 20.66
CA GLY A 195 1.50 20.65 20.16
C GLY A 195 0.62 20.35 18.95
N ARG A 196 -0.36 21.21 18.65
CA ARG A 196 -1.26 21.06 17.48
C ARG A 196 -0.59 21.38 16.13
N ALA A 197 0.61 21.95 16.14
CA ALA A 197 1.25 22.43 14.93
C ALA A 197 1.74 21.25 14.06
N GLY A 198 1.29 21.18 12.82
CA GLY A 198 1.79 20.24 11.80
C GLY A 198 1.19 18.83 11.84
N ILE A 199 0.29 18.51 12.79
CA ILE A 199 -0.33 17.17 12.85
C ILE A 199 -1.24 16.89 11.64
N GLU A 200 -2.04 17.87 11.22
CA GLU A 200 -2.89 17.75 10.03
C GLU A 200 -2.04 17.56 8.77
N ASP A 201 -1.00 18.36 8.59
CA ASP A 201 -0.05 18.23 7.46
C ASP A 201 0.62 16.85 7.43
N LEU A 202 1.00 16.32 8.60
CA LEU A 202 1.61 15.00 8.72
C LEU A 202 0.63 13.88 8.34
N LEU A 203 -0.60 13.93 8.84
CA LEU A 203 -1.63 12.93 8.54
C LEU A 203 -2.13 13.03 7.09
N GLU A 204 -2.13 14.23 6.51
CA GLU A 204 -2.39 14.42 5.09
C GLU A 204 -1.28 13.80 4.23
N ALA A 205 -0.01 14.08 4.56
CA ALA A 205 1.14 13.51 3.87
C ALA A 205 1.15 11.97 3.94
N ASP A 206 0.82 11.39 5.09
CA ASP A 206 0.73 9.93 5.28
C ASP A 206 -0.39 9.27 4.45
N ASN A 207 -1.39 10.07 4.04
CA ASN A 207 -2.46 9.64 3.13
C ASN A 207 -2.19 9.93 1.66
N GLU A 208 -1.06 10.57 1.32
CA GLU A 208 -0.73 10.76 -0.07
C GLU A 208 -0.51 9.40 -0.76
N ARG A 209 -0.69 9.39 -2.09
CA ARG A 209 -0.41 8.18 -2.86
C ARG A 209 1.11 8.00 -2.88
N PRO A 210 1.63 6.82 -2.50
CA PRO A 210 3.06 6.60 -2.53
C PRO A 210 3.57 6.68 -3.97
N GLU A 211 4.60 7.48 -4.18
CA GLU A 211 5.30 7.55 -5.47
C GLU A 211 6.24 6.34 -5.61
N VAL A 212 6.34 5.82 -6.84
CA VAL A 212 7.29 4.75 -7.12
C VAL A 212 8.69 5.35 -7.28
N THR A 213 9.53 5.12 -6.27
CA THR A 213 10.94 5.54 -6.31
C THR A 213 11.85 4.36 -6.62
N LEU A 214 12.72 4.55 -7.60
CA LEU A 214 13.78 3.64 -7.98
C LEU A 214 15.12 4.10 -7.41
N VAL A 215 16.01 3.15 -7.15
CA VAL A 215 17.41 3.38 -6.81
C VAL A 215 18.29 2.80 -7.92
N ALA A 216 19.12 3.64 -8.54
CA ALA A 216 20.22 3.20 -9.40
C ALA A 216 21.35 2.66 -8.53
N ARG A 217 21.82 1.42 -8.79
CA ARG A 217 22.91 0.84 -7.99
C ARG A 217 24.26 1.24 -8.61
N PRO A 218 25.13 1.94 -7.86
CA PRO A 218 26.46 2.31 -8.36
C PRO A 218 27.22 1.09 -8.91
N GLY A 219 27.94 1.30 -10.02
CA GLY A 219 28.65 0.23 -10.72
C GLY A 219 27.77 -0.74 -11.54
N ARG A 220 26.45 -0.57 -11.55
CA ARG A 220 25.52 -1.41 -12.34
C ARG A 220 24.54 -0.63 -13.21
N ALA A 221 24.03 0.49 -12.72
CA ALA A 221 23.16 1.40 -13.45
C ALA A 221 23.49 2.83 -13.05
N THR A 222 23.06 3.79 -13.86
CA THR A 222 23.12 5.21 -13.54
C THR A 222 21.71 5.81 -13.53
N THR A 223 21.53 6.96 -12.89
CA THR A 223 20.25 7.66 -12.91
C THR A 223 19.91 8.15 -14.31
N GLU A 224 20.90 8.53 -15.13
CA GLU A 224 20.68 8.92 -16.53
C GLU A 224 20.12 7.78 -17.39
N GLU A 225 20.44 6.53 -17.05
CA GLU A 225 19.83 5.37 -17.69
C GLU A 225 18.34 5.27 -17.32
N LEU A 226 18.03 5.36 -16.03
CA LEU A 226 16.66 5.24 -15.51
C LEU A 226 15.77 6.42 -15.92
N LEU A 227 16.34 7.61 -16.12
CA LEU A 227 15.62 8.80 -16.59
C LEU A 227 15.14 8.69 -18.05
N ARG A 228 15.52 7.63 -18.78
CA ARG A 228 14.97 7.35 -20.11
C ARG A 228 13.61 6.68 -20.08
N GLU A 229 13.19 6.17 -18.92
CA GLU A 229 11.86 5.62 -18.73
C GLU A 229 10.79 6.72 -18.85
N GLU A 230 9.59 6.34 -19.29
CA GLU A 230 8.48 7.28 -19.47
C GLU A 230 8.07 7.88 -18.11
N ALA A 231 7.79 9.19 -18.09
CA ALA A 231 7.43 9.95 -16.89
C ALA A 231 8.43 9.82 -15.72
N ALA A 232 9.69 9.46 -15.98
CA ALA A 232 10.74 9.41 -14.98
C ALA A 232 11.32 10.81 -14.71
N VAL A 233 11.46 11.16 -13.44
CA VAL A 233 12.07 12.41 -12.99
C VAL A 233 13.14 12.14 -11.93
N PRO A 234 14.14 13.02 -11.77
CA PRO A 234 15.13 12.86 -10.72
C PRO A 234 14.47 12.82 -9.33
N GLY A 235 15.07 12.05 -8.42
CA GLY A 235 14.76 12.12 -7.00
C GLY A 235 15.02 13.51 -6.45
N ARG A 236 14.34 13.84 -5.35
CA ARG A 236 14.45 15.15 -4.70
C ARG A 236 15.71 15.27 -3.84
N TRP A 237 16.14 14.17 -3.22
CA TRP A 237 17.14 14.16 -2.16
C TRP A 237 18.32 13.24 -2.44
N SER A 238 18.04 12.01 -2.90
CA SER A 238 19.09 11.03 -3.16
C SER A 238 19.66 11.19 -4.58
N PRO A 239 20.99 11.22 -4.75
CA PRO A 239 21.63 11.26 -6.08
C PRO A 239 21.44 9.97 -6.88
N TYR A 240 20.97 8.90 -6.24
CA TYR A 240 20.68 7.61 -6.88
C TYR A 240 19.20 7.41 -7.19
N ALA A 241 18.34 8.35 -6.78
CA ALA A 241 16.90 8.21 -6.90
C ALA A 241 16.37 8.69 -8.26
N VAL A 242 15.42 7.92 -8.79
CA VAL A 242 14.57 8.31 -9.91
C VAL A 242 13.13 7.97 -9.55
N ARG A 243 12.23 8.94 -9.67
CA ARG A 243 10.80 8.78 -9.37
C ARG A 243 10.02 8.59 -10.67
N LEU A 244 9.09 7.65 -10.68
CA LEU A 244 8.13 7.49 -11.79
C LEU A 244 6.91 8.34 -11.47
N ALA A 245 6.86 9.56 -12.01
CA ALA A 245 5.93 10.61 -11.59
C ALA A 245 4.45 10.29 -11.87
N GLU A 246 4.18 9.51 -12.93
CA GLU A 246 2.82 9.06 -13.27
C GLU A 246 2.53 7.64 -12.73
N GLY A 247 3.38 7.14 -11.84
CA GLY A 247 3.39 5.74 -11.42
C GLY A 247 3.97 4.83 -12.50
N GLY A 248 3.78 3.53 -12.35
CA GLY A 248 4.27 2.55 -13.31
C GLY A 248 4.44 1.18 -12.68
N GLU A 249 4.74 0.18 -13.52
CA GLU A 249 5.09 -1.16 -13.06
C GLU A 249 6.62 -1.28 -13.00
N PRO A 250 7.25 -1.26 -11.81
CA PRO A 250 8.72 -1.33 -11.71
C PRO A 250 9.30 -2.58 -12.36
N GLY A 251 8.56 -3.68 -12.37
CA GLY A 251 8.94 -4.92 -13.06
C GLY A 251 9.00 -4.78 -14.59
N ALA A 252 8.42 -3.73 -15.18
CA ALA A 252 8.55 -3.43 -16.59
C ALA A 252 9.90 -2.75 -16.93
N VAL A 253 10.55 -2.11 -15.95
CA VAL A 253 11.85 -1.44 -16.12
C VAL A 253 12.95 -2.48 -16.23
N GLN A 254 13.71 -2.44 -17.34
CA GLN A 254 14.74 -3.44 -17.63
C GLN A 254 15.82 -3.50 -16.54
N ALA A 255 16.32 -2.34 -16.10
CA ALA A 255 17.34 -2.26 -15.05
C ALA A 255 16.87 -2.87 -13.72
N VAL A 256 15.57 -2.77 -13.39
CA VAL A 256 14.99 -3.40 -12.19
C VAL A 256 14.94 -4.92 -12.35
N ARG A 257 14.48 -5.44 -13.51
CA ARG A 257 14.47 -6.89 -13.79
C ARG A 257 15.84 -7.53 -13.72
N GLU A 258 16.86 -6.81 -14.19
CA GLU A 258 18.26 -7.25 -14.19
C GLU A 258 18.95 -7.06 -12.82
N GLY A 259 18.25 -6.49 -11.83
CA GLY A 259 18.79 -6.18 -10.51
C GLY A 259 19.87 -5.10 -10.53
N ARG A 260 19.98 -4.30 -11.60
CA ARG A 260 20.88 -3.15 -11.68
C ARG A 260 20.28 -1.91 -11.00
N ALA A 261 18.95 -1.86 -10.90
CA ALA A 261 18.20 -0.93 -10.08
C ALA A 261 17.24 -1.69 -9.14
N GLY A 262 16.63 -0.99 -8.19
CA GLY A 262 15.58 -1.56 -7.32
C GLY A 262 14.51 -0.54 -6.98
N VAL A 263 13.39 -0.99 -6.42
CA VAL A 263 12.37 -0.10 -5.84
C VAL A 263 12.78 0.20 -4.40
N GLN A 264 13.01 1.46 -4.08
CA GLN A 264 13.44 1.91 -2.76
C GLN A 264 13.13 3.39 -2.57
N ASP A 265 12.48 3.71 -1.46
CA ASP A 265 12.22 5.10 -1.03
C ASP A 265 13.54 5.90 -0.86
N GLU A 266 13.48 7.21 -1.12
CA GLU A 266 14.64 8.09 -0.99
C GLU A 266 15.21 8.15 0.43
N GLY A 267 14.37 8.17 1.47
CA GLY A 267 14.81 8.15 2.87
C GLY A 267 15.70 6.95 3.18
N SER A 268 15.31 5.77 2.72
CA SER A 268 16.10 4.55 2.84
C SER A 268 17.43 4.63 2.09
N GLN A 269 17.47 5.31 0.94
CA GLN A 269 18.72 5.57 0.22
C GLN A 269 19.61 6.54 1.01
N LEU A 270 19.03 7.63 1.53
CA LEU A 270 19.75 8.64 2.32
C LEU A 270 20.38 8.04 3.58
N VAL A 271 19.73 7.08 4.24
CA VAL A 271 20.31 6.38 5.40
C VAL A 271 21.57 5.60 5.00
N ALA A 272 21.56 4.91 3.85
CA ALA A 272 22.74 4.21 3.36
C ALA A 272 23.88 5.19 3.01
N LEU A 273 23.54 6.34 2.43
CA LEU A 273 24.49 7.40 2.09
C LEU A 273 25.08 8.08 3.32
N ALA A 274 24.25 8.34 4.34
CA ALA A 274 24.69 8.90 5.60
C ALA A 274 25.71 7.97 6.28
N LEU A 275 25.44 6.66 6.31
CA LEU A 275 26.40 5.69 6.85
C LEU A 275 27.70 5.66 6.05
N ALA A 276 27.63 5.60 4.72
CA ALA A 276 28.81 5.56 3.85
C ALA A 276 29.64 6.85 3.91
N GLY A 277 28.96 8.00 4.12
CA GLY A 277 29.56 9.32 4.20
C GLY A 277 30.03 9.72 5.60
N ALA A 278 29.62 9.01 6.65
CA ALA A 278 30.01 9.33 8.02
C ALA A 278 31.54 9.35 8.18
N PRO A 279 32.10 10.35 8.89
CA PRO A 279 33.53 10.40 9.15
C PRO A 279 33.93 9.19 10.00
N LEU A 280 35.13 8.67 9.75
CA LEU A 280 35.64 7.49 10.43
C LEU A 280 37.13 7.66 10.76
N GLU A 281 37.51 7.21 11.95
CA GLU A 281 38.91 7.05 12.35
C GLU A 281 39.32 5.59 12.14
N GLY A 282 40.41 5.35 11.42
CA GLY A 282 40.94 3.99 11.19
C GLY A 282 40.58 3.39 9.83
N SER A 283 40.29 2.09 9.79
CA SER A 283 40.00 1.34 8.57
C SER A 283 38.57 1.57 8.07
N ASP A 284 38.36 1.53 6.76
CA ASP A 284 37.03 1.56 6.12
C ASP A 284 36.88 0.33 5.19
N ARG A 285 37.01 -0.88 5.76
CA ARG A 285 37.15 -2.15 5.02
C ARG A 285 36.02 -3.15 5.27
N THR A 286 35.35 -3.13 6.42
CA THR A 286 34.32 -4.12 6.77
C THR A 286 33.04 -3.45 7.23
N TRP A 287 31.97 -3.62 6.45
CA TRP A 287 30.67 -2.99 6.69
C TRP A 287 29.64 -4.06 7.06
N LEU A 288 28.69 -3.70 7.93
CA LEU A 288 27.59 -4.56 8.34
C LEU A 288 26.24 -3.88 8.03
N ASP A 289 25.32 -4.62 7.41
CA ASP A 289 23.88 -4.38 7.50
C ASP A 289 23.29 -5.48 8.40
N GLY A 290 22.90 -5.13 9.62
CA GLY A 290 22.53 -6.08 10.67
C GLY A 290 21.08 -6.55 10.67
N CYS A 291 20.22 -5.92 9.86
CA CYS A 291 18.79 -6.22 9.73
C CYS A 291 18.38 -6.10 8.26
N ALA A 292 19.11 -6.80 7.39
CA ALA A 292 19.17 -6.48 5.97
C ALA A 292 17.88 -6.74 5.18
N GLY A 293 16.94 -7.55 5.70
CA GLY A 293 15.74 -7.93 4.95
C GLY A 293 14.85 -6.72 4.60
N PRO A 294 14.27 -6.64 3.38
CA PRO A 294 14.38 -7.57 2.25
C PRO A 294 15.61 -7.37 1.33
N GLY A 295 16.49 -6.42 1.61
CA GLY A 295 17.79 -6.29 0.94
C GLY A 295 18.02 -4.99 0.15
N GLY A 296 17.08 -4.04 0.16
CA GLY A 296 17.22 -2.77 -0.57
C GLY A 296 18.42 -1.94 -0.09
N LYS A 297 18.47 -1.67 1.22
CA LYS A 297 19.59 -0.92 1.85
C LYS A 297 20.90 -1.68 1.72
N ALA A 298 20.92 -2.99 1.98
CA ALA A 298 22.08 -3.86 1.76
C ALA A 298 22.61 -3.77 0.32
N ALA A 299 21.74 -3.76 -0.69
CA ALA A 299 22.15 -3.70 -2.09
C ALA A 299 22.81 -2.36 -2.45
N LEU A 300 22.28 -1.24 -1.96
CA LEU A 300 22.91 0.07 -2.15
C LEU A 300 24.23 0.17 -1.35
N LEU A 301 24.23 -0.28 -0.09
CA LEU A 301 25.44 -0.30 0.75
C LEU A 301 26.56 -1.15 0.17
N ALA A 302 26.26 -2.32 -0.41
CA ALA A 302 27.26 -3.16 -1.05
C ALA A 302 27.90 -2.47 -2.27
N ALA A 303 27.09 -1.78 -3.07
CA ALA A 303 27.59 -1.01 -4.20
C ALA A 303 28.53 0.13 -3.75
N LEU A 304 28.13 0.88 -2.72
CA LEU A 304 28.95 1.95 -2.13
C LEU A 304 30.23 1.41 -1.45
N ALA A 305 30.14 0.26 -0.77
CA ALA A 305 31.27 -0.42 -0.17
C ALA A 305 32.30 -0.82 -1.23
N ALA A 306 31.83 -1.34 -2.38
CA ALA A 306 32.69 -1.75 -3.47
C ALA A 306 33.50 -0.60 -4.08
N GLU A 307 32.91 0.59 -4.23
CA GLU A 307 33.63 1.80 -4.68
C GLU A 307 34.76 2.21 -3.74
N ARG A 308 34.70 1.79 -2.47
CA ARG A 308 35.70 2.06 -1.43
C ARG A 308 36.63 0.87 -1.17
N GLY A 309 36.47 -0.23 -1.90
CA GLY A 309 37.23 -1.47 -1.67
C GLY A 309 36.88 -2.17 -0.35
N ALA A 310 35.72 -1.88 0.23
CA ALA A 310 35.20 -2.50 1.44
C ALA A 310 34.38 -3.76 1.15
N THR A 311 34.18 -4.59 2.17
CA THR A 311 33.35 -5.79 2.14
C THR A 311 32.08 -5.59 2.94
N LEU A 312 30.93 -5.94 2.38
CA LEU A 312 29.66 -5.94 3.12
C LEU A 312 29.33 -7.33 3.69
N LEU A 313 29.00 -7.40 4.98
CA LEU A 313 28.22 -8.50 5.53
C LEU A 313 26.77 -8.05 5.73
N ALA A 314 25.82 -8.77 5.15
CA ALA A 314 24.40 -8.59 5.39
C ALA A 314 23.87 -9.72 6.29
N SER A 315 23.29 -9.36 7.43
CA SER A 315 22.72 -10.28 8.41
C SER A 315 21.22 -10.08 8.48
N GLU A 316 20.46 -11.18 8.47
CA GLU A 316 19.02 -11.16 8.61
C GLU A 316 18.56 -12.35 9.47
N LYS A 317 17.67 -12.10 10.44
CA LYS A 317 17.26 -13.15 11.40
C LYS A 317 16.47 -14.27 10.72
N GLN A 318 15.61 -13.93 9.76
CA GLN A 318 14.72 -14.91 9.12
C GLN A 318 15.36 -15.50 7.86
N PRO A 319 15.53 -16.83 7.76
CA PRO A 319 16.16 -17.46 6.59
C PRO A 319 15.48 -17.12 5.26
N HIS A 320 14.15 -17.01 5.23
CA HIS A 320 13.42 -16.63 4.03
C HIS A 320 13.76 -15.21 3.57
N ARG A 321 13.80 -14.24 4.50
CA ARG A 321 14.19 -12.84 4.20
C ARG A 321 15.67 -12.75 3.83
N ALA A 322 16.55 -13.53 4.46
CA ALA A 322 17.96 -13.63 4.05
C ALA A 322 18.10 -14.12 2.60
N GLY A 323 17.22 -15.03 2.16
CA GLY A 323 17.12 -15.42 0.75
C GLY A 323 16.71 -14.27 -0.19
N LEU A 324 15.84 -13.36 0.26
CA LEU A 324 15.51 -12.13 -0.49
C LEU A 324 16.71 -11.18 -0.56
N VAL A 325 17.45 -11.02 0.55
CA VAL A 325 18.68 -10.23 0.60
C VAL A 325 19.73 -10.77 -0.38
N ALA A 326 19.93 -12.09 -0.41
CA ALA A 326 20.85 -12.72 -1.35
C ALA A 326 20.45 -12.48 -2.81
N LYS A 327 19.14 -12.53 -3.13
CA LYS A 327 18.63 -12.18 -4.46
C LYS A 327 18.84 -10.69 -4.77
N ALA A 328 18.59 -9.80 -3.81
CA ALA A 328 18.77 -8.37 -3.98
C ALA A 328 20.24 -8.01 -4.23
N LEU A 329 21.19 -8.70 -3.59
CA LEU A 329 22.63 -8.49 -3.77
C LEU A 329 23.19 -9.17 -5.03
N ALA A 330 22.46 -10.08 -5.67
CA ALA A 330 22.97 -10.85 -6.81
C ALA A 330 23.47 -9.94 -7.93
N GLY A 331 24.76 -10.08 -8.28
CA GLY A 331 25.43 -9.28 -9.31
C GLY A 331 25.94 -7.92 -8.83
N ASN A 332 25.87 -7.61 -7.53
CA ASN A 332 26.52 -6.42 -6.99
C ASN A 332 28.04 -6.46 -7.18
N PRO A 333 28.68 -5.29 -7.38
CA PRO A 333 30.13 -5.22 -7.42
C PRO A 333 30.72 -5.47 -6.02
N GLY A 334 31.98 -5.88 -6.00
CA GLY A 334 32.76 -6.04 -4.76
C GLY A 334 32.41 -7.28 -3.93
N PRO A 335 33.16 -7.51 -2.84
CA PRO A 335 32.92 -8.64 -1.95
C PRO A 335 31.72 -8.38 -1.03
N TYR A 336 30.80 -9.34 -0.97
CA TYR A 336 29.70 -9.32 -0.01
C TYR A 336 29.35 -10.74 0.46
N GLN A 337 28.75 -10.84 1.64
CA GLN A 337 28.22 -12.09 2.19
C GLN A 337 26.85 -11.87 2.81
N VAL A 338 26.01 -12.92 2.79
CA VAL A 338 24.70 -12.93 3.44
C VAL A 338 24.63 -14.07 4.43
N ILE A 339 24.21 -13.80 5.66
CA ILE A 339 24.03 -14.79 6.70
C ILE A 339 22.64 -14.69 7.34
N ALA A 340 22.12 -15.84 7.77
CA ALA A 340 20.94 -15.90 8.62
C ALA A 340 21.37 -15.92 10.09
N ALA A 341 21.21 -14.80 10.80
CA ALA A 341 21.68 -14.66 12.17
C ALA A 341 20.83 -13.67 12.99
N ASP A 342 20.71 -13.95 14.29
CA ASP A 342 20.04 -13.05 15.24
C ASP A 342 21.02 -11.97 15.70
N GLY A 343 20.75 -10.70 15.37
CA GLY A 343 21.59 -9.57 15.75
C GLY A 343 21.74 -9.37 17.27
N THR A 344 20.85 -9.94 18.09
CA THR A 344 20.97 -9.94 19.57
C THR A 344 21.99 -10.96 20.08
N ARG A 345 22.39 -11.92 19.24
CA ARG A 345 23.38 -12.97 19.51
C ARG A 345 24.33 -13.10 18.31
N PRO A 346 25.14 -12.07 18.02
CA PRO A 346 25.87 -11.97 16.78
C PRO A 346 26.92 -13.09 16.64
N PRO A 347 27.05 -13.72 15.45
CA PRO A 347 28.07 -14.73 15.18
C PRO A 347 29.46 -14.13 14.84
N TRP A 348 29.70 -12.87 15.20
CA TRP A 348 30.95 -12.15 14.94
C TRP A 348 31.53 -11.56 16.23
N ARG A 349 32.82 -11.24 16.22
CA ARG A 349 33.52 -10.68 17.38
C ARG A 349 33.22 -9.18 17.54
N PRO A 350 33.23 -8.62 18.76
CA PRO A 350 33.22 -7.18 18.97
C PRO A 350 34.36 -6.48 18.20
N GLY A 351 34.10 -5.30 17.65
CA GLY A 351 35.09 -4.53 16.89
C GLY A 351 35.43 -5.07 15.49
N THR A 352 34.60 -5.95 14.91
CA THR A 352 34.83 -6.53 13.57
C THR A 352 34.51 -5.56 12.43
N PHE A 353 33.55 -4.65 12.62
CA PHE A 353 33.03 -3.79 11.57
C PHE A 353 33.41 -2.33 11.80
N ASP A 354 33.83 -1.70 10.72
CA ASP A 354 34.16 -0.28 10.63
C ASP A 354 32.88 0.57 10.52
N ARG A 355 31.86 0.04 9.84
CA ARG A 355 30.54 0.68 9.68
C ARG A 355 29.42 -0.30 9.94
N VAL A 356 28.37 0.15 10.64
CA VAL A 356 27.23 -0.70 10.99
C VAL A 356 25.93 0.05 10.72
N LEU A 357 25.08 -0.53 9.86
CA LEU A 357 23.67 -0.16 9.74
C LEU A 357 22.81 -1.13 10.56
N MET A 358 21.91 -0.59 11.39
CA MET A 358 20.88 -1.36 12.10
C MET A 358 19.50 -0.81 11.75
N ASP A 359 18.92 -1.30 10.66
CA ASP A 359 17.53 -1.02 10.27
C ASP A 359 16.57 -1.94 11.04
N VAL A 360 16.39 -1.64 12.33
CA VAL A 360 15.68 -2.53 13.26
C VAL A 360 14.18 -2.63 12.93
N PRO A 361 13.54 -3.78 13.21
CA PRO A 361 12.09 -3.91 13.08
C PRO A 361 11.36 -2.81 13.86
N CYS A 362 10.49 -2.06 13.18
CA CYS A 362 9.72 -0.97 13.75
C CYS A 362 8.22 -1.15 13.45
N THR A 363 7.39 -0.22 13.93
CA THR A 363 5.95 -0.21 13.72
C THR A 363 5.54 0.08 12.27
N GLY A 364 6.44 0.65 11.47
CA GLY A 364 6.18 1.00 10.07
C GLY A 364 5.27 2.22 9.87
N LEU A 365 5.04 3.04 10.90
CA LEU A 365 4.09 4.17 10.86
C LEU A 365 4.50 5.34 9.96
N GLY A 366 5.73 5.37 9.44
CA GLY A 366 6.18 6.42 8.53
C GLY A 366 6.50 5.91 7.13
N ALA A 367 5.92 4.78 6.74
CA ALA A 367 6.26 4.03 5.53
C ALA A 367 5.12 3.92 4.53
#